data_AF-A0A6A9T3N0-F1
#
_entry.id   AF-A0A6A9T3N0-F1
#
_cell.length_a   1.000
_cell.length_b   1.000
_cell.length_c   1.000
_cell.angle_alpha   90.00
_cell.angle_beta   90.00
_cell.angle_gamma   90.00
#
_symmetry.space_group_name_H-M   'P 1'
#
loop_
_entity.id
_entity.type
_entity.pdbx_description
1 polymer ?
#
loop_
_entity_poly.entity_id
_entity_poly.type
_entity_poly.pdbx_seq_one_letter_code
_entity_poly.pdbx_strand_id
1 'polypeptide(L)'
;MAHATDPDGSGGGNTTMAAITHILALFTWLIGPLVVLFVTEDEFVKENARNAINWQIWLTIYSLVAAVLVFVAIGVFLFLLLGVLDTIFVIVAAVKASDGTAWSYPLTIDLL
;
A
#
# COMPACT_ATOMS: atom_id res chain seq x y z
N MET A 1 15.14 -29.35 -17.56
CA MET A 1 14.11 -28.74 -18.43
C MET A 1 14.03 -27.28 -18.05
N ALA A 2 14.59 -26.41 -18.88
CA ALA A 2 14.61 -24.97 -18.65
C ALA A 2 13.19 -24.43 -18.84
N HIS A 3 12.62 -23.87 -17.77
CA HIS A 3 11.36 -23.12 -17.86
C HIS A 3 11.70 -21.80 -18.54
N ALA A 4 11.18 -21.61 -19.75
CA ALA A 4 11.33 -20.39 -20.50
C ALA A 4 10.79 -19.20 -19.68
N THR A 5 11.59 -18.15 -19.59
CA THR A 5 11.17 -16.82 -19.16
C THR A 5 10.49 -16.15 -20.34
N ASP A 6 9.23 -15.76 -20.17
CA ASP A 6 8.46 -15.06 -21.20
C ASP A 6 9.09 -13.70 -21.55
N PRO A 7 9.12 -13.30 -22.84
CA PRO A 7 9.85 -12.14 -23.36
C PRO A 7 9.20 -10.79 -23.04
N ASP A 8 8.11 -10.75 -22.28
CA ASP A 8 7.40 -9.55 -21.84
C ASP A 8 7.40 -9.34 -20.32
N GLY A 9 8.22 -10.06 -19.55
CA GLY A 9 8.48 -9.73 -18.13
C GLY A 9 7.28 -9.72 -17.18
N SER A 10 6.05 -9.99 -17.62
CA SER A 10 4.89 -10.12 -16.76
C SER A 10 4.81 -11.55 -16.21
N GLY A 11 5.51 -11.81 -15.10
CA GLY A 11 5.16 -12.91 -14.22
C GLY A 11 3.74 -12.68 -13.71
N GLY A 12 2.74 -13.24 -14.42
CA GLY A 12 1.33 -12.83 -14.40
C GLY A 12 0.59 -13.11 -13.08
N GLY A 13 0.73 -12.20 -12.12
CA GLY A 13 -0.19 -12.10 -10.98
C GLY A 13 -1.42 -11.25 -11.31
N ASN A 14 -2.48 -11.38 -10.49
CA ASN A 14 -3.74 -10.69 -10.68
C ASN A 14 -3.62 -9.18 -10.39
N THR A 15 -3.27 -8.41 -11.42
CA THR A 15 -3.06 -6.95 -11.35
C THR A 15 -4.29 -6.18 -10.90
N THR A 16 -5.49 -6.62 -11.30
CA THR A 16 -6.76 -6.02 -10.87
C THR A 16 -6.93 -6.16 -9.35
N MET A 17 -6.73 -7.36 -8.80
CA MET A 17 -6.87 -7.59 -7.37
C MET A 17 -5.78 -6.86 -6.56
N ALA A 18 -4.55 -6.83 -7.08
CA ALA A 18 -3.46 -6.06 -6.49
C ALA A 18 -3.77 -4.55 -6.45
N ALA A 19 -4.29 -3.97 -7.54
CA ALA A 19 -4.70 -2.57 -7.56
C ALA A 19 -5.86 -2.28 -6.58
N ILE A 20 -6.87 -3.15 -6.54
CA ILE A 20 -8.00 -3.04 -5.60
C ILE A 20 -7.52 -3.07 -4.15
N THR A 21 -6.47 -3.83 -3.85
CA THR A 21 -5.93 -3.94 -2.48
C THR A 21 -5.47 -2.59 -1.92
N HIS A 22 -4.81 -1.78 -2.76
CA HIS A 22 -4.41 -0.42 -2.38
C HIS A 22 -5.63 0.49 -2.18
N ILE A 23 -6.62 0.42 -3.08
CA ILE A 23 -7.87 1.18 -2.94
C ILE A 23 -8.64 0.79 -1.67
N LEU A 24 -8.70 -0.51 -1.35
CA LEU A 24 -9.29 -1.01 -0.12
C LEU A 24 -8.57 -0.43 1.10
N ALA A 25 -7.25 -0.32 1.07
CA ALA A 25 -6.47 0.25 2.17
C ALA A 25 -6.90 1.69 2.50
N LEU A 26 -7.22 2.51 1.49
CA LEU A 26 -7.69 3.89 1.70
C LEU A 26 -9.04 3.97 2.43
N PHE A 27 -9.98 3.06 2.14
CA PHE A 27 -11.34 3.12 2.70
C PHE A 27 -11.55 2.25 3.94
N THR A 28 -10.75 1.21 4.09
CA THR A 28 -10.89 0.21 5.15
C THR A 28 -9.67 0.11 6.05
N TRP A 29 -8.71 1.02 5.87
CA TRP A 29 -7.46 1.07 6.63
C TRP A 29 -6.70 -0.26 6.51
N LEU A 30 -6.21 -0.84 7.60
CA LEU A 30 -5.53 -2.13 7.56
C LEU A 30 -6.43 -3.31 7.19
N ILE A 31 -7.75 -3.22 7.41
CA ILE A 31 -8.61 -4.40 7.37
C ILE A 31 -8.73 -4.99 5.97
N GLY A 32 -8.99 -4.16 4.95
CA GLY A 32 -9.09 -4.61 3.56
C GLY A 32 -7.84 -5.33 3.06
N PRO A 33 -6.64 -4.72 3.11
CA PRO A 33 -5.44 -5.39 2.64
C PRO A 33 -5.03 -6.58 3.53
N LEU A 34 -5.34 -6.60 4.83
CA LEU A 34 -5.17 -7.80 5.66
C LEU A 34 -6.04 -8.96 5.19
N VAL A 35 -7.32 -8.70 4.90
CA VAL A 35 -8.21 -9.73 4.34
C VAL A 35 -7.65 -10.25 3.03
N VAL A 36 -7.20 -9.37 2.13
CA VAL A 36 -6.58 -9.80 0.86
C VAL A 36 -5.34 -10.66 1.12
N LEU A 37 -4.44 -10.22 2.01
CA LEU A 37 -3.20 -10.93 2.34
C LEU A 37 -3.44 -12.38 2.78
N PHE A 38 -4.49 -12.63 3.57
CA PHE A 38 -4.82 -13.96 4.07
C PHE A 38 -5.68 -14.82 3.13
N VAL A 39 -6.40 -14.20 2.20
CA VAL A 39 -7.35 -14.92 1.32
C VAL A 39 -6.74 -15.29 -0.02
N THR A 40 -5.85 -14.45 -0.56
CA THR A 40 -5.24 -14.69 -1.87
C THR A 40 -4.11 -15.71 -1.77
N GLU A 41 -3.94 -16.54 -2.81
CA GLU A 41 -2.76 -17.39 -2.99
C GLU A 41 -1.79 -16.84 -4.05
N ASP A 42 -2.15 -15.71 -4.67
CA ASP A 42 -1.31 -15.03 -5.65
C ASP A 42 -0.23 -14.21 -4.94
N GLU A 43 1.04 -14.59 -5.14
CA GLU A 43 2.18 -13.95 -4.47
C GLU A 43 2.35 -12.47 -4.86
N PHE A 44 2.02 -12.06 -6.08
CA PHE A 44 2.05 -10.65 -6.48
C PHE A 44 0.98 -9.84 -5.74
N VAL A 45 -0.21 -10.42 -5.57
CA VAL A 45 -1.27 -9.80 -4.77
C VAL A 45 -0.87 -9.73 -3.30
N LYS A 46 -0.25 -10.80 -2.75
CA LYS A 46 0.27 -10.80 -1.36
C LYS A 46 1.33 -9.71 -1.16
N GLU A 47 2.26 -9.54 -2.11
CA GLU A 47 3.28 -8.49 -2.05
C GLU A 47 2.66 -7.09 -2.03
N ASN A 48 1.66 -6.84 -2.89
CA ASN A 48 0.92 -5.58 -2.89
C ASN A 48 0.12 -5.36 -1.59
N ALA A 49 -0.46 -6.42 -1.03
CA ALA A 49 -1.15 -6.37 0.26
C ALA A 49 -0.18 -6.03 1.40
N ARG A 50 1.02 -6.63 1.44
CA ARG A 50 2.08 -6.30 2.41
C ARG A 50 2.50 -4.84 2.29
N ASN A 51 2.74 -4.35 1.07
CA ASN A 51 3.07 -2.95 0.81
C ASN A 51 1.97 -1.99 1.32
N ALA A 52 0.70 -2.30 1.06
CA ALA A 52 -0.44 -1.51 1.55
C ALA A 52 -0.55 -1.52 3.08
N ILE A 53 -0.34 -2.69 3.72
CA ILE A 53 -0.36 -2.81 5.19
C ILE A 53 0.79 -2.03 5.81
N ASN A 54 2.01 -2.18 5.29
CA ASN A 54 3.18 -1.43 5.75
C ASN A 54 2.93 0.08 5.70
N TRP A 55 2.34 0.58 4.61
CA TRP A 55 1.95 1.98 4.51
C TRP A 55 0.94 2.40 5.58
N GLN A 56 -0.16 1.66 5.75
CA GLN A 56 -1.18 2.02 6.75
C GLN A 56 -0.65 1.97 8.19
N ILE A 57 0.30 1.08 8.49
CA ILE A 57 1.01 1.05 9.79
C ILE A 57 1.85 2.32 9.96
N TRP A 58 2.71 2.66 8.99
CA TRP A 58 3.56 3.85 9.07
C TRP A 58 2.76 5.15 9.10
N LEU A 59 1.73 5.27 8.27
CA LEU A 59 0.79 6.39 8.28
C LEU A 59 0.13 6.55 9.66
N THR A 60 -0.24 5.45 10.30
CA THR A 60 -0.79 5.46 11.66
C THR A 60 0.25 5.99 12.66
N ILE A 61 1.51 5.54 12.57
CA ILE A 61 2.59 6.04 13.43
C ILE A 61 2.80 7.56 13.23
N TYR A 62 2.85 8.03 11.99
CA TYR A 62 2.96 9.46 11.69
C TYR A 62 1.76 10.25 12.20
N SER A 63 0.57 9.67 12.09
CA SER A 63 -0.68 10.26 12.61
C SER A 63 -0.68 10.36 14.13
N LEU A 64 -0.09 9.41 14.85
CA LEU A 64 0.07 9.48 16.30
C LEU A 64 1.03 10.61 16.73
N VAL A 65 2.13 10.80 16.00
CA VAL A 65 3.04 11.94 16.23
C VAL A 65 2.32 13.25 15.95
N ALA A 66 1.57 13.34 14.84
CA ALA A 66 0.75 14.50 14.51
C ALA A 66 -0.31 14.78 15.59
N ALA A 67 -0.94 13.74 16.15
CA ALA A 67 -1.94 13.86 17.22
C ALA A 67 -1.36 14.57 18.46
N VAL A 68 -0.14 14.22 18.87
CA VAL A 68 0.54 14.90 19.99
C VAL A 68 0.86 16.35 19.63
N LEU A 69 1.26 16.63 18.39
CA LEU A 69 1.57 17.99 17.93
C LEU A 69 0.33 18.88 17.76
N VAL A 70 -0.90 18.35 17.89
CA VAL A 70 -2.12 19.18 17.88
C VAL A 70 -2.13 20.16 19.05
N PHE A 71 -1.55 19.82 20.20
CA PHE A 71 -1.49 20.71 21.36
C PHE A 71 -0.73 22.02 21.10
N VAL A 72 0.10 22.06 20.06
CA VAL A 72 0.83 23.26 19.60
C VAL A 72 0.31 23.76 18.24
N ALA A 73 -0.91 23.40 17.85
CA ALA A 73 -1.60 23.70 16.59
C ALA A 73 -0.96 23.15 15.30
N ILE A 74 0.33 22.79 15.30
CA ILE A 74 1.06 22.26 14.13
C ILE A 74 0.46 20.91 13.67
N GLY A 75 -0.02 20.09 14.61
CA GLY A 75 -0.58 18.76 14.30
C GLY A 75 -1.75 18.79 13.31
N VAL A 76 -2.56 19.86 13.30
CA VAL A 76 -3.69 19.98 12.37
C VAL A 76 -3.21 20.06 10.91
N PHE A 77 -2.17 20.84 10.64
CA PHE A 77 -1.57 20.93 9.30
C PHE A 77 -0.90 19.62 8.89
N LEU A 78 -0.29 18.91 9.84
CA LEU A 78 0.28 17.59 9.58
C LEU A 78 -0.79 16.55 9.21
N PHE A 79 -1.95 16.55 9.87
CA PHE A 79 -3.04 15.64 9.48
C PHE A 79 -3.55 15.90 8.06
N LEU A 80 -3.70 17.17 7.67
CA LEU A 80 -4.06 17.52 6.30
C LEU A 80 -3.00 17.03 5.30
N LEU A 81 -1.72 17.23 5.60
CA LEU A 81 -0.62 16.74 4.77
C LEU A 81 -0.62 15.21 4.65
N LEU A 82 -0.77 14.50 5.77
CA LEU A 82 -0.79 13.03 5.80
C LEU A 82 -1.98 12.46 5.01
N GLY A 83 -3.17 13.05 5.11
CA GLY A 83 -4.33 12.61 4.33
C GLY A 83 -4.15 12.79 2.82
N VAL A 84 -3.49 13.89 2.40
CA VAL A 84 -3.13 14.11 0.99
C VAL A 84 -2.08 13.10 0.54
N LEU A 85 -1.04 12.87 1.34
CA LEU A 85 0.01 11.88 1.02
C LEU A 85 -0.56 10.46 0.91
N ASP A 86 -1.43 10.05 1.84
CA ASP A 86 -2.11 8.75 1.81
C ASP A 86 -2.88 8.56 0.51
N THR A 87 -3.71 9.54 0.15
CA THR A 87 -4.49 9.49 -1.08
C THR A 87 -3.59 9.38 -2.32
N ILE A 88 -2.56 10.22 -2.42
CA ILE A 88 -1.65 10.23 -3.58
C ILE A 88 -0.88 8.90 -3.68
N PHE A 89 -0.29 8.44 -2.57
CA PHE A 89 0.53 7.24 -2.60
C PHE A 89 -0.30 5.98 -2.88
N VAL A 90 -1.50 5.87 -2.32
CA VAL A 90 -2.41 4.77 -2.64
C VAL A 90 -2.77 4.76 -4.13
N ILE A 91 -3.07 5.91 -4.73
CA ILE A 91 -3.36 6.00 -6.16
C ILE A 91 -2.15 5.56 -6.99
N VAL A 92 -0.95 6.03 -6.65
CA VAL A 92 0.28 5.64 -7.36
C VAL A 92 0.54 4.14 -7.24
N ALA A 93 0.36 3.57 -6.05
CA ALA A 93 0.51 2.14 -5.81
C ALA A 93 -0.49 1.32 -6.61
N ALA A 94 -1.76 1.75 -6.65
CA ALA A 94 -2.82 1.10 -7.42
C ALA A 94 -2.53 1.12 -8.93
N VAL A 95 -2.09 2.27 -9.47
CA VAL A 95 -1.70 2.39 -10.89
C VAL A 95 -0.52 1.47 -11.20
N LYS A 96 0.53 1.49 -10.38
CA LYS A 96 1.70 0.62 -10.59
C LYS A 96 1.34 -0.87 -10.48
N ALA A 97 0.47 -1.23 -9.55
CA ALA A 97 -0.03 -2.61 -9.42
C ALA A 97 -0.84 -3.02 -10.67
N SER A 98 -1.62 -2.10 -11.25
CA SER A 98 -2.34 -2.36 -12.50
C SER A 98 -1.39 -2.56 -13.69
N ASP A 99 -0.23 -1.91 -13.67
CA ASP A 99 0.87 -2.09 -14.63
C ASP A 99 1.76 -3.32 -14.33
N GLY A 100 1.39 -4.14 -13.34
CA GLY A 100 2.14 -5.35 -12.96
C GLY A 100 3.39 -5.09 -12.11
N THR A 101 3.53 -3.90 -11.52
CA THR A 101 4.65 -3.53 -10.65
C THR A 101 4.20 -3.40 -9.20
N ALA A 102 4.76 -4.23 -8.31
CA ALA A 102 4.57 -4.07 -6.87
C ALA A 102 5.39 -2.87 -6.39
N TRP A 103 4.71 -1.83 -5.90
CA TRP A 103 5.36 -0.60 -5.49
C TRP A 103 5.36 -0.43 -3.97
N SER A 104 6.55 -0.31 -3.39
CA SER A 104 6.73 0.05 -2.00
C SER A 104 6.54 1.55 -1.79
N TYR A 105 5.78 1.89 -0.76
CA TYR A 105 5.44 3.28 -0.44
C TYR A 105 6.71 4.02 0.07
N PRO A 106 6.97 5.25 -0.39
CA PRO A 106 8.04 6.08 0.14
C PRO A 106 7.81 6.31 1.64
N LEU A 107 8.92 6.50 2.37
CA LEU A 107 8.87 6.67 3.82
C LEU A 107 8.30 5.45 4.56
N THR A 108 8.28 4.27 3.95
CA THR A 108 7.99 3.03 4.66
C THR A 108 9.22 2.17 4.75
N ILE A 109 9.35 1.49 5.88
CA ILE A 109 10.26 0.35 6.04
C ILE A 109 9.39 -0.89 5.98
N ASP A 110 9.91 -1.94 5.35
CA ASP A 110 9.23 -3.22 5.30
C ASP A 110 9.20 -3.89 6.68
N LEU A 111 7.99 -4.16 7.18
CA LEU A 111 7.76 -4.81 8.46
C LEU A 111 7.26 -6.25 8.31
N LEU A 112 6.82 -6.66 7.11
CA LEU A 112 6.03 -7.88 6.89
C LEU A 112 6.62 -8.80 5.83
#